data_AF-A0A6A4RKB2-F1
#
_entry.id   AF-A0A6A4RKB2-F1
#
_cell.length_a   1.000
_cell.length_b   1.000
_cell.length_c   1.000
_cell.angle_alpha   90.00
_cell.angle_beta   90.00
_cell.angle_gamma   90.00
#
_symmetry.space_group_name_H-M   'P 1'
#
loop_
_entity.id
_entity.type
_entity.pdbx_description
1 polymer ?
#
loop_
_entity_poly.entity_id
_entity_poly.type
_entity_poly.pdbx_seq_one_letter_code
_entity_poly.pdbx_strand_id
1 'polypeptide(L)'
;MSWYGLEIPAEFVAVIITAIVVGVFIREILQPINARAYLRRLFRCFWRQDTYIQIGVFGSLTIGALVIFVSGFDHCIPTVDSGPEVCRNKLIALLESSPNEFGDALAGVAGTLAFFWIIITVMLQGKELSAQRSELRSTRKELKLSREAQQKQVTALEAQADVFKLEQIERNELRAELLFTEKMRSLITEIGESSSKGLNWAFSNNEIFDDHSSYGEIHSLSLARYIDEREVIDEAILKFRKGLLGMHENLWDYVHQSVDYRLPEKTDYLTQIIEKIERIVAMQGDLSPSQQERLSRMRLREIATALLNLEQTAEFWEENTK
;
A
#
# COMPACT_ATOMS: atom_id res chain seq x y z
N MET A 1 -42.83 -18.91 41.46
CA MET A 1 -41.61 -18.19 41.02
C MET A 1 -41.38 -17.08 42.05
N SER A 2 -40.33 -17.19 42.87
CA SER A 2 -40.02 -16.19 43.91
C SER A 2 -39.35 -14.98 43.27
N TRP A 3 -40.05 -13.86 43.27
CA TRP A 3 -39.47 -12.55 42.97
C TRP A 3 -39.45 -11.76 44.29
N TYR A 4 -38.26 -11.47 44.80
CA TYR A 4 -38.02 -10.62 45.99
C TYR A 4 -38.74 -11.03 47.29
N GLY A 5 -38.88 -12.33 47.56
CA GLY A 5 -39.31 -12.82 48.89
C GLY A 5 -40.77 -12.53 49.27
N LEU A 6 -41.60 -12.06 48.32
CA LEU A 6 -43.05 -12.02 48.48
C LEU A 6 -43.67 -13.20 47.73
N GLU A 7 -44.33 -14.10 48.45
CA GLU A 7 -45.14 -15.16 47.85
C GLU A 7 -46.47 -14.58 47.34
N ILE A 8 -46.51 -14.22 46.07
CA ILE A 8 -47.75 -13.80 45.41
C ILE A 8 -48.44 -15.06 44.85
N PRO A 9 -49.67 -15.39 45.28
CA PRO A 9 -50.39 -16.56 44.78
C PRO A 9 -50.66 -16.41 43.28
N ALA A 10 -50.48 -17.50 42.52
CA ALA A 10 -50.59 -17.50 41.06
C ALA A 10 -51.94 -16.97 40.54
N GLU A 11 -53.00 -17.15 41.31
CA GLU A 11 -54.33 -16.63 41.04
C GLU A 11 -54.35 -15.10 40.98
N PHE A 12 -53.54 -14.43 41.81
CA PHE A 12 -53.46 -12.96 41.85
C PHE A 12 -52.74 -12.40 40.61
N VAL A 13 -51.72 -13.09 40.11
CA VAL A 13 -51.02 -12.71 38.87
C VAL A 13 -51.93 -12.91 37.65
N ALA A 14 -52.71 -13.99 37.62
CA ALA A 14 -53.68 -14.24 36.56
C ALA A 14 -54.79 -13.18 36.54
N VAL A 15 -55.29 -12.76 37.72
CA VAL A 15 -56.29 -11.68 37.83
C VAL A 15 -55.71 -10.34 37.37
N ILE A 16 -54.45 -10.01 37.73
CA ILE A 16 -53.81 -8.77 37.27
C ILE A 16 -53.57 -8.77 35.77
N ILE A 17 -53.07 -9.86 35.18
CA ILE A 17 -52.86 -9.94 33.73
C ILE A 17 -54.21 -9.84 33.00
N THR A 18 -55.24 -10.51 33.50
CA THR A 18 -56.58 -10.45 32.90
C THR A 18 -57.19 -9.06 33.04
N ALA A 19 -57.01 -8.39 34.18
CA ALA A 19 -57.44 -7.00 34.38
C ALA A 19 -56.67 -6.00 33.51
N ILE A 20 -55.38 -6.23 33.24
CA ILE A 20 -54.57 -5.41 32.33
C ILE A 20 -55.00 -5.63 30.88
N VAL A 21 -55.19 -6.88 30.44
CA VAL A 21 -55.62 -7.20 29.07
C VAL A 21 -57.04 -6.67 28.84
N VAL A 22 -57.97 -6.93 29.76
CA VAL A 22 -59.34 -6.40 29.70
C VAL A 22 -59.34 -4.87 29.81
N GLY A 23 -58.50 -4.28 30.67
CA GLY A 23 -58.36 -2.83 30.79
C GLY A 23 -57.82 -2.15 29.53
N VAL A 24 -56.84 -2.76 28.85
CA VAL A 24 -56.32 -2.29 27.57
C VAL A 24 -57.36 -2.49 26.46
N PHE A 25 -58.06 -3.62 26.44
CA PHE A 25 -59.11 -3.91 25.47
C PHE A 25 -60.31 -2.97 25.63
N ILE A 26 -60.75 -2.73 26.87
CA ILE A 26 -61.81 -1.78 27.22
C ILE A 26 -61.35 -0.35 26.92
N ARG A 27 -60.11 0.03 27.22
CA ARG A 27 -59.60 1.39 26.92
C ARG A 27 -59.48 1.66 25.42
N GLU A 28 -59.10 0.68 24.61
CA GLU A 28 -59.09 0.76 23.14
C GLU A 28 -60.52 0.71 22.56
N ILE A 29 -61.47 0.04 23.21
CA ILE A 29 -62.87 -0.02 22.76
C ILE A 29 -63.72 1.19 23.21
N LEU A 30 -63.44 1.79 24.38
CA LEU A 30 -64.24 2.88 24.97
C LEU A 30 -63.75 4.29 24.67
N GLN A 31 -62.55 4.50 24.12
CA GLN A 31 -62.29 5.81 23.51
C GLN A 31 -63.09 5.90 22.22
N PRO A 32 -63.76 7.03 21.91
CA PRO A 32 -64.37 7.27 20.61
C PRO A 32 -63.25 7.49 19.60
N ILE A 33 -62.53 6.41 19.29
CA ILE A 33 -61.63 6.33 18.16
C ILE A 33 -62.50 6.64 16.97
N ASN A 34 -62.10 7.66 16.23
CA ASN A 34 -62.65 7.99 14.94
C ASN A 34 -62.41 6.76 14.04
N ALA A 35 -63.27 5.74 14.12
CA ALA A 35 -63.06 4.41 13.58
C ALA A 35 -62.76 4.46 12.08
N ARG A 36 -63.29 5.48 11.40
CA ARG A 36 -63.01 5.81 10.00
C ARG A 36 -61.56 6.22 9.73
N ALA A 37 -60.88 6.88 10.67
CA ALA A 37 -59.47 7.26 10.54
C ALA A 37 -58.54 6.07 10.77
N TYR A 38 -58.84 5.23 11.75
CA TYR A 38 -58.08 4.02 12.04
C TYR A 38 -58.23 2.99 10.91
N LEU A 39 -59.45 2.72 10.45
CA LEU A 39 -59.71 1.87 9.28
C LEU A 39 -58.98 2.39 8.02
N ARG A 40 -59.00 3.71 7.75
CA ARG A 40 -58.24 4.28 6.61
C ARG A 40 -56.73 4.12 6.75
N ARG A 41 -56.19 4.03 7.96
CA ARG A 41 -54.76 3.77 8.19
C ARG A 41 -54.44 2.29 8.00
N LEU A 42 -55.26 1.40 8.56
CA LEU A 42 -55.14 -0.04 8.36
C LEU A 42 -55.27 -0.43 6.89
N PHE A 43 -56.29 0.05 6.18
CA PHE A 43 -56.47 -0.22 4.76
C PHE A 43 -55.27 0.26 3.93
N ARG A 44 -54.68 1.43 4.24
CA ARG A 44 -53.48 1.90 3.55
C ARG A 44 -52.25 1.05 3.84
N CYS A 45 -52.07 0.61 5.08
CA CYS A 45 -50.98 -0.29 5.44
C CYS A 45 -51.14 -1.66 4.76
N PHE A 46 -52.36 -2.21 4.77
CA PHE A 46 -52.68 -3.48 4.14
C PHE A 46 -52.48 -3.44 2.62
N TRP A 47 -52.91 -2.37 1.94
CA TRP A 47 -52.69 -2.21 0.50
C TRP A 47 -51.21 -2.02 0.12
N ARG A 48 -50.35 -1.68 1.08
CA ARG A 48 -48.90 -1.55 0.85
C ARG A 48 -48.14 -2.86 1.05
N GLN A 49 -48.77 -3.89 1.62
CA GLN A 49 -48.13 -5.18 1.83
C GLN A 49 -48.01 -6.00 0.54
N ASP A 50 -47.19 -7.04 0.60
CA ASP A 50 -46.98 -7.95 -0.54
C ASP A 50 -48.30 -8.57 -1.00
N THR A 51 -48.48 -8.69 -2.31
CA THR A 51 -49.65 -9.28 -2.95
C THR A 51 -49.97 -10.67 -2.40
N TYR A 52 -48.96 -11.45 -2.00
CA TYR A 52 -49.19 -12.77 -1.39
C TYR A 52 -49.85 -12.71 -0.01
N ILE A 53 -49.52 -11.70 0.81
CA ILE A 53 -50.16 -11.53 2.13
C ILE A 53 -51.62 -11.13 1.94
N GLN A 54 -51.91 -10.29 0.95
CA GLN A 54 -53.28 -9.91 0.61
C GLN A 54 -54.08 -11.13 0.13
N ILE A 55 -53.52 -11.96 -0.74
CA ILE A 55 -54.13 -13.23 -1.16
C ILE A 55 -54.36 -14.14 0.07
N GLY A 56 -53.42 -14.20 1.01
CA GLY A 56 -53.55 -14.92 2.27
C GLY A 56 -54.74 -14.45 3.11
N VAL A 57 -54.91 -13.14 3.27
CA VAL A 57 -56.01 -12.57 4.05
C VAL A 57 -57.35 -12.71 3.32
N PHE A 58 -57.42 -12.37 2.04
CA PHE A 58 -58.66 -12.54 1.25
C PHE A 58 -59.07 -14.00 1.12
N GLY A 59 -58.10 -14.92 0.94
CA GLY A 59 -58.35 -16.35 0.89
C GLY A 59 -58.88 -16.87 2.23
N SER A 60 -58.30 -16.44 3.35
CA SER A 60 -58.80 -16.82 4.69
C SER A 60 -60.22 -16.30 4.95
N LEU A 61 -60.50 -15.05 4.58
CA LEU A 61 -61.84 -14.46 4.67
C LEU A 61 -62.84 -15.21 3.78
N THR A 62 -62.44 -15.60 2.58
CA THR A 62 -63.27 -16.35 1.64
C THR A 62 -63.59 -17.74 2.17
N ILE A 63 -62.60 -18.46 2.72
CA ILE A 63 -62.79 -19.76 3.37
C ILE A 63 -63.72 -19.62 4.58
N GLY A 64 -63.49 -18.62 5.44
CA GLY A 64 -64.34 -18.36 6.60
C GLY A 64 -65.78 -18.03 6.20
N ALA A 65 -65.98 -17.18 5.20
CA ALA A 65 -67.30 -16.86 4.65
C ALA A 65 -67.99 -18.10 4.07
N LEU A 66 -67.26 -18.97 3.38
CA LEU A 66 -67.78 -20.22 2.85
C LEU A 66 -68.20 -21.18 3.96
N VAL A 67 -67.40 -21.30 5.04
CA VAL A 67 -67.76 -22.10 6.22
C VAL A 67 -69.04 -21.58 6.88
N ILE A 68 -69.15 -20.26 7.09
CA ILE A 68 -70.34 -19.63 7.66
C ILE A 68 -71.56 -19.86 6.75
N PHE A 69 -71.38 -19.66 5.44
CA PHE A 69 -72.44 -19.85 4.44
C PHE A 69 -72.94 -21.30 4.42
N VAL A 70 -72.03 -22.28 4.40
CA VAL A 70 -72.38 -23.71 4.42
C VAL A 70 -73.05 -24.11 5.75
N SER A 71 -72.66 -23.48 6.85
CA SER A 71 -73.24 -23.72 8.19
C SER A 71 -74.64 -23.11 8.35
N GLY A 72 -75.02 -22.16 7.49
CA GLY A 72 -76.34 -21.54 7.47
C GLY A 72 -77.42 -22.36 6.75
N PHE A 73 -77.06 -23.46 6.09
CA PHE A 73 -78.07 -24.35 5.50
C PHE A 73 -78.74 -25.21 6.57
N ASP A 74 -80.06 -25.31 6.51
CA ASP A 74 -80.85 -26.21 7.33
C ASP A 74 -80.50 -27.67 7.04
N HIS A 75 -80.47 -28.49 8.09
CA HIS A 75 -80.40 -29.93 8.00
C HIS A 75 -81.67 -30.53 8.61
N CYS A 76 -82.43 -31.25 7.80
CA CYS A 76 -83.62 -31.96 8.23
C CYS A 76 -83.24 -33.44 8.39
N ILE A 77 -83.41 -33.97 9.61
CA ILE A 77 -83.16 -35.38 9.91
C ILE A 77 -84.52 -36.08 9.92
N PRO A 78 -84.72 -37.13 9.10
CA PRO A 78 -85.97 -37.89 9.16
C PRO A 78 -86.05 -38.64 10.50
N THR A 79 -87.14 -38.44 11.24
CA THR A 79 -87.40 -39.19 12.48
C THR A 79 -87.95 -40.57 12.11
N VAL A 80 -87.39 -41.62 12.72
CA VAL A 80 -87.65 -43.03 12.34
C VAL A 80 -89.10 -43.47 12.62
N ASP A 81 -89.84 -42.76 13.49
CA ASP A 81 -91.22 -43.08 13.87
C ASP A 81 -92.20 -41.96 13.49
N SER A 82 -92.52 -41.79 12.21
CA SER A 82 -93.69 -41.04 11.67
C SER A 82 -94.03 -39.70 12.37
N GLY A 83 -93.01 -38.95 12.78
CA GLY A 83 -93.14 -37.62 13.35
C GLY A 83 -92.91 -36.53 12.30
N PRO A 84 -93.33 -35.28 12.56
CA PRO A 84 -92.98 -34.16 11.69
C PRO A 84 -91.45 -34.03 11.59
N GLU A 85 -90.95 -33.83 10.37
CA GLU A 85 -89.52 -33.57 10.13
C GLU A 85 -89.10 -32.30 10.90
N VAL A 86 -88.09 -32.44 11.75
CA VAL A 86 -87.53 -31.31 12.49
C VAL A 86 -86.29 -30.83 11.73
N CYS A 87 -86.42 -29.71 11.04
CA CYS A 87 -85.29 -29.02 10.43
C CYS A 87 -84.61 -28.14 11.48
N ARG A 88 -83.29 -28.26 11.61
CA ARG A 88 -82.46 -27.35 12.42
C ARG A 88 -81.33 -26.78 11.60
N ASN A 89 -81.02 -25.51 11.87
CA ASN A 89 -79.81 -24.88 11.36
C ASN A 89 -78.57 -25.62 11.88
N LYS A 90 -77.65 -25.98 10.98
CA LYS A 90 -76.41 -26.70 11.34
C LYS A 90 -75.57 -25.93 12.37
N LEU A 91 -75.63 -24.59 12.36
CA LEU A 91 -74.92 -23.76 13.33
C LEU A 91 -75.48 -23.91 14.75
N ILE A 92 -76.81 -23.99 14.91
CA ILE A 92 -77.44 -24.24 16.21
C ILE A 92 -77.10 -25.66 16.67
N ALA A 93 -77.18 -26.63 15.76
CA ALA A 93 -76.80 -28.02 16.05
C ALA A 93 -75.32 -28.13 16.47
N LEU A 94 -74.42 -27.34 15.88
CA LEU A 94 -73.00 -27.28 16.25
C LEU A 94 -72.76 -26.57 17.59
N LEU A 95 -73.60 -25.61 17.97
CA LEU A 95 -73.53 -24.96 19.28
C LEU A 95 -74.10 -25.84 20.41
N GLU A 96 -75.06 -26.70 20.10
CA GLU A 96 -75.66 -27.67 21.02
C GLU A 96 -74.90 -29.00 21.08
N SER A 97 -73.94 -29.24 20.17
CA SER A 97 -73.22 -30.51 20.08
C SER A 97 -72.28 -30.74 21.25
N SER A 98 -71.84 -31.99 21.40
CA SER A 98 -70.86 -32.34 22.41
C SER A 98 -69.54 -31.58 22.15
N PRO A 99 -68.78 -31.22 23.20
CA PRO A 99 -67.51 -30.50 23.03
C PRO A 99 -66.51 -31.19 22.08
N ASN A 100 -66.58 -32.52 21.95
CA ASN A 100 -65.70 -33.28 21.04
C ASN A 100 -66.04 -33.02 19.56
N GLU A 101 -67.32 -33.05 19.21
CA GLU A 101 -67.78 -32.84 17.83
C GLU A 101 -67.57 -31.38 17.39
N PHE A 102 -67.75 -30.43 18.31
CA PHE A 102 -67.38 -29.03 18.08
C PHE A 102 -65.87 -28.88 17.82
N GLY A 103 -65.05 -29.58 18.60
CA GLY A 103 -63.60 -29.64 18.43
C GLY A 103 -63.18 -30.16 17.06
N ASP A 104 -63.80 -31.26 16.60
CA ASP A 104 -63.49 -31.87 15.30
C ASP A 104 -63.81 -30.94 14.12
N ALA A 105 -64.96 -30.26 14.17
CA ALA A 105 -65.34 -29.29 13.15
C ALA A 105 -64.38 -28.08 13.11
N LEU A 106 -64.02 -27.55 14.29
CA LEU A 106 -63.07 -26.44 14.40
C LEU A 106 -61.67 -26.86 13.92
N ALA A 107 -61.23 -28.06 14.25
CA ALA A 107 -59.94 -28.62 13.82
C ALA A 107 -59.86 -28.74 12.29
N GLY A 108 -60.94 -29.15 11.62
CA GLY A 108 -60.99 -29.22 10.16
C GLY A 108 -60.82 -27.85 9.48
N VAL A 109 -61.51 -26.82 9.99
CA VAL A 109 -61.40 -25.45 9.47
C VAL A 109 -60.03 -24.86 9.75
N ALA A 110 -59.53 -25.03 10.98
CA ALA A 110 -58.21 -24.57 11.38
C ALA A 110 -57.09 -25.26 10.56
N GLY A 111 -57.21 -26.57 10.30
CA GLY A 111 -56.27 -27.32 9.48
C GLY A 111 -56.23 -26.82 8.03
N THR A 112 -57.40 -26.54 7.43
CA THR A 112 -57.50 -25.99 6.07
C THR A 112 -56.87 -24.60 5.98
N LEU A 113 -57.16 -23.72 6.95
CA LEU A 113 -56.54 -22.39 7.02
C LEU A 113 -55.03 -22.45 7.24
N ALA A 114 -54.56 -23.34 8.11
CA ALA A 114 -53.14 -23.55 8.35
C ALA A 114 -52.41 -23.99 7.08
N PHE A 115 -52.96 -24.96 6.35
CA PHE A 115 -52.39 -25.42 5.08
C PHE A 115 -52.34 -24.32 4.03
N PHE A 116 -53.41 -23.51 3.92
CA PHE A 116 -53.44 -22.37 3.02
C PHE A 116 -52.33 -21.35 3.33
N TRP A 117 -52.12 -21.03 4.61
CA TRP A 117 -51.02 -20.14 5.02
C TRP A 117 -49.63 -20.72 4.74
N ILE A 118 -49.43 -22.04 4.88
CA ILE A 118 -48.17 -22.69 4.50
C ILE A 118 -47.84 -22.42 3.03
N ILE A 119 -48.79 -22.59 2.11
CA ILE A 119 -48.58 -22.31 0.67
C ILE A 119 -48.14 -20.86 0.46
N ILE A 120 -48.83 -19.90 1.09
CA ILE A 120 -48.49 -18.47 0.99
C ILE A 120 -47.07 -18.20 1.49
N THR A 121 -46.67 -18.79 2.62
CA THR A 121 -45.32 -18.61 3.16
C THR A 121 -44.24 -19.18 2.23
N VAL A 122 -44.47 -20.34 1.58
CA VAL A 122 -43.54 -20.92 0.61
C VAL A 122 -43.40 -20.03 -0.63
N MET A 123 -44.50 -19.45 -1.13
CA MET A 123 -44.44 -18.52 -2.26
C MET A 123 -43.65 -17.25 -1.91
N LEU A 124 -43.86 -16.72 -0.69
CA LEU A 124 -43.13 -15.55 -0.21
C LEU A 124 -41.62 -15.84 -0.08
N GLN A 125 -41.25 -16.97 0.51
CA GLN A 125 -39.86 -17.42 0.60
C GLN A 125 -39.22 -17.62 -0.77
N GLY A 126 -39.95 -18.14 -1.76
CA GLY A 126 -39.46 -18.31 -3.13
C GLY A 126 -39.10 -16.98 -3.81
N LYS A 127 -39.90 -15.94 -3.59
CA LYS A 127 -39.64 -14.58 -4.10
C LYS A 127 -38.40 -13.97 -3.48
N GLU A 128 -38.23 -14.11 -2.16
CA GLU A 128 -37.05 -13.62 -1.44
C GLU A 128 -35.76 -14.28 -1.94
N LEU A 129 -35.78 -15.62 -2.12
CA LEU A 129 -34.63 -16.35 -2.67
C LEU A 129 -34.29 -15.93 -4.11
N SER A 130 -35.30 -15.63 -4.93
CA SER A 130 -35.06 -15.11 -6.29
C SER A 130 -34.41 -13.73 -6.26
N ALA A 131 -34.86 -12.84 -5.37
CA ALA A 131 -34.27 -11.52 -5.19
C ALA A 131 -32.81 -11.63 -4.71
N GLN A 132 -32.55 -12.45 -3.69
CA GLN A 132 -31.18 -12.71 -3.20
C GLN A 132 -30.27 -13.28 -4.30
N ARG A 133 -30.76 -14.18 -5.15
CA ARG A 133 -29.99 -14.69 -6.30
C ARG A 133 -29.63 -13.60 -7.30
N SER A 134 -30.54 -12.64 -7.53
CA SER A 134 -30.28 -11.52 -8.43
C SER A 134 -29.19 -10.60 -7.86
N GLU A 135 -29.24 -10.32 -6.56
CA GLU A 135 -28.25 -9.51 -5.85
C GLU A 135 -26.88 -10.19 -5.83
N LEU A 136 -26.83 -11.50 -5.53
CA LEU A 136 -25.57 -12.26 -5.60
C LEU A 136 -24.95 -12.25 -7.00
N ARG A 137 -25.77 -12.22 -8.06
CA ARG A 137 -25.27 -12.10 -9.44
C ARG A 137 -24.68 -10.71 -9.71
N SER A 138 -25.32 -9.63 -9.24
CA SER A 138 -24.75 -8.28 -9.37
C SER A 138 -23.46 -8.14 -8.57
N THR A 139 -23.43 -8.62 -7.31
CA THR A 139 -22.22 -8.58 -6.49
C THR A 139 -21.07 -9.36 -7.13
N ARG A 140 -21.32 -10.53 -7.72
CA ARG A 140 -20.28 -11.27 -8.46
C ARG A 140 -19.75 -10.48 -9.66
N LYS A 141 -20.61 -9.76 -10.37
CA LYS A 141 -20.22 -8.91 -11.51
C LYS A 141 -19.34 -7.74 -11.04
N GLU A 142 -19.72 -7.07 -9.96
CA GLU A 142 -18.94 -5.98 -9.38
C GLU A 142 -17.59 -6.45 -8.84
N LEU A 143 -17.55 -7.60 -8.15
CA LEU A 143 -16.30 -8.21 -7.69
C LEU A 143 -15.38 -8.57 -8.87
N LYS A 144 -15.94 -9.04 -9.99
CA LYS A 144 -15.15 -9.30 -11.20
C LYS A 144 -14.53 -8.00 -11.75
N LEU A 145 -15.33 -6.94 -11.88
CA LEU A 145 -14.85 -5.63 -12.33
C LEU A 145 -13.80 -5.04 -11.38
N SER A 146 -14.00 -5.20 -10.07
CA SER A 146 -13.04 -4.76 -9.04
C SER A 146 -11.71 -5.50 -9.16
N ARG A 147 -11.73 -6.82 -9.39
CA ARG A 147 -10.51 -7.62 -9.65
C ARG A 147 -9.79 -7.16 -10.91
N GLU A 148 -10.53 -6.90 -12.00
CA GLU A 148 -9.93 -6.39 -13.24
C GLU A 148 -9.30 -5.02 -13.04
N ALA A 149 -9.94 -4.12 -12.28
CA ALA A 149 -9.38 -2.81 -11.95
C ALA A 149 -8.12 -2.92 -11.06
N GLN A 150 -8.15 -3.79 -10.04
CA GLN A 150 -6.99 -4.06 -9.19
C GLN A 150 -5.82 -4.64 -9.99
N GLN A 151 -6.07 -5.57 -10.91
CA GLN A 151 -5.02 -6.13 -11.77
C GLN A 151 -4.37 -5.04 -12.63
N LYS A 152 -5.17 -4.15 -13.23
CA LYS A 152 -4.65 -3.01 -13.99
C LYS A 152 -3.83 -2.05 -13.11
N GLN A 153 -4.25 -1.83 -11.87
CA GLN A 153 -3.52 -1.00 -10.91
C GLN A 153 -2.16 -1.62 -10.56
N VAL A 154 -2.10 -2.93 -10.33
CA VAL A 154 -0.85 -3.65 -10.06
C VAL A 154 0.12 -3.50 -11.24
N THR A 155 -0.35 -3.73 -12.47
CA THR A 155 0.49 -3.57 -13.67
C THR A 155 0.99 -2.13 -13.84
N ALA A 156 0.16 -1.12 -13.54
CA ALA A 156 0.59 0.28 -13.57
C ALA A 156 1.66 0.58 -12.51
N LEU A 157 1.52 0.02 -11.31
CA LEU A 157 2.51 0.17 -10.23
C LEU A 157 3.83 -0.52 -10.55
N GLU A 158 3.79 -1.70 -11.18
CA GLU A 158 4.99 -2.40 -11.65
C GLU A 158 5.74 -1.57 -12.68
N ALA A 159 5.04 -1.03 -13.69
CA ALA A 159 5.64 -0.14 -14.68
C ALA A 159 6.24 1.13 -14.05
N GLN A 160 5.58 1.71 -13.05
CA GLN A 160 6.10 2.86 -12.32
C GLN A 160 7.35 2.52 -11.49
N ALA A 161 7.37 1.34 -10.86
CA ALA A 161 8.52 0.88 -10.09
C ALA A 161 9.76 0.69 -10.98
N ASP A 162 9.58 0.22 -12.21
CA ASP A 162 10.69 0.07 -13.15
C ASP A 162 11.24 1.42 -13.63
N VAL A 163 10.39 2.41 -13.86
CA VAL A 163 10.83 3.79 -14.14
C VAL A 163 11.65 4.36 -12.97
N PHE A 164 11.19 4.17 -11.74
CA PHE A 164 11.93 4.64 -10.56
C PHE A 164 13.30 3.97 -10.40
N LYS A 165 13.41 2.67 -10.69
CA LYS A 165 14.71 1.98 -10.67
C LYS A 165 15.68 2.58 -11.68
N LEU A 166 15.21 2.85 -12.91
CA LEU A 166 16.03 3.47 -13.95
C LEU A 166 16.50 4.88 -13.53
N GLU A 167 15.58 5.71 -13.00
CA GLU A 167 15.92 7.05 -12.53
C GLU A 167 16.92 7.01 -11.35
N GLN A 168 16.81 6.02 -10.47
CA GLN A 168 17.74 5.85 -9.35
C GLN A 168 19.15 5.48 -9.83
N ILE A 169 19.27 4.63 -10.86
CA ILE A 169 20.54 4.30 -11.50
C ILE A 169 21.16 5.56 -12.10
N GLU A 170 20.40 6.33 -12.89
CA GLU A 170 20.87 7.58 -13.51
C GLU A 170 21.34 8.61 -12.48
N ARG A 171 20.59 8.77 -11.37
CA ARG A 171 20.99 9.67 -10.28
C ARG A 171 22.27 9.23 -9.58
N ASN A 172 22.46 7.92 -9.41
CA ASN A 172 23.68 7.38 -8.80
C ASN A 172 24.88 7.58 -9.74
N GLU A 173 24.72 7.32 -11.04
CA GLU A 173 25.75 7.57 -12.05
C GLU A 173 26.14 9.06 -12.08
N LEU A 174 25.17 9.97 -12.09
CA LEU A 174 25.43 11.40 -12.07
C LEU A 174 26.16 11.84 -10.80
N ARG A 175 25.78 11.31 -9.63
CA ARG A 175 26.49 11.60 -8.36
C ARG A 175 27.92 11.09 -8.38
N ALA A 176 28.15 9.89 -8.91
CA ALA A 176 29.48 9.32 -9.07
C ALA A 176 30.33 10.17 -10.02
N GLU A 177 29.76 10.66 -11.12
CA GLU A 177 30.43 11.54 -12.09
C GLU A 177 30.81 12.91 -11.48
N LEU A 178 29.89 13.53 -10.72
CA LEU A 178 30.16 14.79 -10.03
C LEU A 178 31.28 14.62 -9.00
N LEU A 179 31.19 13.57 -8.18
CA LEU A 179 32.21 13.25 -7.18
C LEU A 179 33.55 12.96 -7.84
N PHE A 180 33.57 12.20 -8.94
CA PHE A 180 34.78 11.92 -9.70
C PHE A 180 35.44 13.19 -10.21
N THR A 181 34.65 14.09 -10.82
CA THR A 181 35.14 15.38 -11.34
C THR A 181 35.70 16.26 -10.21
N GLU A 182 35.03 16.30 -9.06
CA GLU A 182 35.49 17.03 -7.88
C GLU A 182 36.83 16.46 -7.36
N LYS A 183 36.96 15.13 -7.25
CA LYS A 183 38.19 14.47 -6.81
C LYS A 183 39.34 14.71 -7.78
N MET A 184 39.07 14.65 -9.09
CA MET A 184 40.06 14.97 -10.13
C MET A 184 40.54 16.42 -10.04
N ARG A 185 39.63 17.37 -9.83
CA ARG A 185 39.99 18.78 -9.63
C ARG A 185 40.84 18.96 -8.36
N SER A 186 40.43 18.34 -7.26
CA SER A 186 41.20 18.37 -6.00
C SER A 186 42.61 17.80 -6.18
N LEU A 187 42.76 16.71 -6.94
CA LEU A 187 44.06 16.12 -7.25
C LEU A 187 44.95 17.10 -8.04
N ILE A 188 44.40 17.73 -9.09
CA ILE A 188 45.14 18.70 -9.91
C ILE A 188 45.60 19.89 -9.07
N THR A 189 44.70 20.46 -8.26
CA THR A 189 45.04 21.58 -7.37
C THR A 189 46.18 21.21 -6.43
N GLU A 190 46.14 20.01 -5.84
CA GLU A 190 47.18 19.55 -4.93
C GLU A 190 48.52 19.32 -5.63
N ILE A 191 48.53 18.74 -6.83
CA ILE A 191 49.77 18.62 -7.61
C ILE A 191 50.28 20.03 -7.98
N GLY A 192 49.42 20.98 -8.31
CA GLY A 192 49.79 22.38 -8.57
C GLY A 192 50.40 23.09 -7.35
N GLU A 193 49.91 22.79 -6.14
CA GLU A 193 50.44 23.30 -4.88
C GLU A 193 51.73 22.59 -4.41
N SER A 194 52.20 21.55 -5.09
CA SER A 194 53.42 20.82 -4.70
C SER A 194 54.64 21.74 -4.55
N SER A 195 54.78 22.71 -5.46
CA SER A 195 55.93 23.64 -5.46
C SER A 195 55.94 24.56 -4.24
N SER A 196 54.76 24.98 -3.73
CA SER A 196 54.70 25.82 -2.53
C SER A 196 54.88 25.03 -1.24
N LYS A 197 54.76 23.70 -1.30
CA LYS A 197 54.99 22.76 -0.20
C LYS A 197 56.42 22.21 -0.17
N GLY A 198 57.34 22.83 -0.90
CA GLY A 198 58.77 22.51 -0.85
C GLY A 198 59.22 21.41 -1.82
N LEU A 199 58.36 20.89 -2.70
CA LEU A 199 58.77 19.94 -3.75
C LEU A 199 59.30 20.67 -4.98
N ASN A 200 60.50 21.25 -4.83
CA ASN A 200 61.21 21.91 -5.91
C ASN A 200 62.67 21.43 -5.93
N TRP A 201 63.08 20.86 -7.06
CA TRP A 201 64.48 20.50 -7.32
C TRP A 201 65.12 21.64 -8.10
N ALA A 202 66.26 22.14 -7.62
CA ALA A 202 66.99 23.21 -8.29
C ALA A 202 68.42 22.75 -8.61
N PHE A 203 68.86 23.01 -9.83
CA PHE A 203 70.18 22.61 -10.33
C PHE A 203 70.87 23.80 -10.97
N SER A 204 72.19 23.89 -10.81
CA SER A 204 72.98 24.98 -11.37
C SER A 204 74.32 24.46 -11.92
N ASN A 205 74.75 25.04 -13.04
CA ASN A 205 76.08 24.80 -13.59
C ASN A 205 77.18 25.61 -12.89
N ASN A 206 76.81 26.42 -11.89
CA ASN A 206 77.69 27.23 -11.03
C ASN A 206 77.28 27.07 -9.55
N GLU A 207 78.15 27.45 -8.61
CA GLU A 207 77.80 27.49 -7.17
C GLU A 207 76.56 28.35 -6.89
N ILE A 208 75.69 27.87 -6.00
CA ILE A 208 74.44 28.53 -5.58
C ILE A 208 74.69 29.22 -4.23
N PHE A 209 74.92 30.54 -4.25
CA PHE A 209 75.34 31.30 -3.07
C PHE A 209 74.18 31.62 -2.11
N ASP A 210 72.98 31.92 -2.62
CA ASP A 210 71.77 32.12 -1.81
C ASP A 210 70.49 31.70 -2.58
N ASP A 211 69.32 31.78 -1.95
CA ASP A 211 68.01 31.38 -2.52
C ASP A 211 67.62 32.12 -3.81
N HIS A 212 68.30 33.22 -4.14
CA HIS A 212 67.91 34.15 -5.20
C HIS A 212 69.07 34.56 -6.12
N SER A 213 70.31 34.19 -5.82
CA SER A 213 71.49 34.58 -6.58
C SER A 213 72.39 33.37 -6.89
N SER A 214 72.44 33.06 -8.18
CA SER A 214 73.50 32.26 -8.78
C SER A 214 74.06 33.03 -9.98
N TYR A 215 75.34 32.87 -10.24
CA TYR A 215 75.99 33.41 -11.44
C TYR A 215 75.70 32.55 -12.70
N GLY A 216 74.84 31.53 -12.61
CA GLY A 216 74.50 30.61 -13.71
C GLY A 216 73.00 30.48 -13.99
N GLU A 217 72.67 29.74 -15.05
CA GLU A 217 71.31 29.30 -15.34
C GLU A 217 70.86 28.28 -14.28
N ILE A 218 69.82 28.63 -13.52
CA ILE A 218 69.19 27.72 -12.56
C ILE A 218 68.08 26.96 -13.29
N HIS A 219 68.20 25.64 -13.35
CA HIS A 219 67.14 24.76 -13.83
C HIS A 219 66.31 24.29 -12.64
N SER A 220 65.05 24.74 -12.57
CA SER A 220 64.08 24.24 -11.59
C SER A 220 63.14 23.21 -12.20
N LEU A 221 62.94 22.12 -11.46
CA LEU A 221 61.96 21.09 -11.75
C LEU A 221 60.99 21.02 -10.57
N SER A 222 59.69 21.09 -10.86
CA SER A 222 58.63 20.89 -9.88
C SER A 222 57.49 20.12 -10.53
N LEU A 223 56.71 19.38 -9.74
CA LEU A 223 55.54 18.67 -10.26
C LEU A 223 54.49 19.65 -10.82
N ALA A 224 54.36 20.82 -10.18
CA ALA A 224 53.46 21.89 -10.59
C ALA A 224 53.74 22.42 -12.01
N ARG A 225 54.99 22.30 -12.51
CA ARG A 225 55.39 22.77 -13.85
C ARG A 225 54.56 22.15 -14.98
N TYR A 226 53.99 20.97 -14.75
CA TYR A 226 53.22 20.26 -15.77
C TYR A 226 51.71 20.49 -15.68
N ILE A 227 51.26 21.31 -14.73
CA ILE A 227 49.84 21.64 -14.55
C ILE A 227 49.60 23.11 -14.90
N ASP A 228 48.69 23.34 -15.83
CA ASP A 228 48.13 24.67 -16.10
C ASP A 228 46.68 24.69 -15.62
N GLU A 229 46.35 25.60 -14.69
CA GLU A 229 45.00 25.75 -14.13
C GLU A 229 43.94 26.10 -15.19
N ARG A 230 44.36 26.57 -16.37
CA ARG A 230 43.47 26.92 -17.47
C ARG A 230 43.10 25.72 -18.35
N GLU A 231 43.86 24.62 -18.26
CA GLU A 231 43.61 23.42 -19.06
C GLU A 231 42.41 22.65 -18.53
N VAL A 232 41.76 21.90 -19.43
CA VAL A 232 40.72 20.94 -19.01
C VAL A 232 41.38 19.84 -18.18
N ILE A 233 40.69 19.37 -17.14
CA ILE A 233 41.18 18.35 -16.18
C ILE A 233 41.91 17.19 -16.89
N ASP A 234 41.33 16.68 -17.97
CA ASP A 234 41.88 15.53 -18.70
C ASP A 234 43.20 15.85 -19.38
N GLU A 235 43.32 17.03 -19.98
CA GLU A 235 44.53 17.49 -20.65
C GLU A 235 45.64 17.75 -19.63
N ALA A 236 45.31 18.40 -18.52
CA ALA A 236 46.24 18.65 -17.42
C ALA A 236 46.82 17.33 -16.88
N ILE A 237 45.99 16.30 -16.69
CA ILE A 237 46.43 14.98 -16.21
C ILE A 237 47.28 14.25 -17.25
N LEU A 238 46.92 14.30 -18.53
CA LEU A 238 47.71 13.68 -19.60
C LEU A 238 49.08 14.36 -19.77
N LYS A 239 49.12 15.68 -19.66
CA LYS A 239 50.36 16.49 -19.68
C LYS A 239 51.20 16.21 -18.45
N PHE A 240 50.60 16.15 -17.27
CA PHE A 240 51.25 15.74 -16.03
C PHE A 240 51.87 14.36 -16.15
N ARG A 241 51.12 13.35 -16.63
CA ARG A 241 51.66 12.00 -16.88
C ARG A 241 52.88 12.03 -17.80
N LYS A 242 52.77 12.73 -18.94
CA LYS A 242 53.84 12.81 -19.92
C LYS A 242 55.09 13.48 -19.34
N GLY A 243 54.91 14.55 -18.57
CA GLY A 243 55.99 15.26 -17.88
C GLY A 243 56.66 14.39 -16.83
N LEU A 244 55.86 13.72 -16.01
CA LEU A 244 56.34 12.86 -14.93
C LEU A 244 57.17 11.68 -15.43
N LEU A 245 56.80 11.05 -16.55
CA LEU A 245 57.58 9.95 -17.14
C LEU A 245 58.99 10.37 -17.54
N GLY A 246 59.18 11.60 -18.04
CA GLY A 246 60.52 12.13 -18.34
C GLY A 246 61.22 12.76 -17.14
N MET A 247 60.50 13.04 -16.06
CA MET A 247 61.03 13.76 -14.90
C MET A 247 62.12 12.95 -14.18
N HIS A 248 61.95 11.64 -14.03
CA HIS A 248 62.95 10.78 -13.39
C HIS A 248 64.30 10.83 -14.14
N GLU A 249 64.29 10.68 -15.46
CA GLU A 249 65.50 10.73 -16.30
C GLU A 249 66.14 12.13 -16.24
N ASN A 250 65.34 13.19 -16.34
CA ASN A 250 65.84 14.56 -16.22
C ASN A 250 66.50 14.82 -14.87
N LEU A 251 65.86 14.42 -13.76
CA LEU A 251 66.42 14.56 -12.42
C LEU A 251 67.75 13.81 -12.29
N TRP A 252 67.80 12.57 -12.80
CA TRP A 252 69.02 11.78 -12.81
C TRP A 252 70.16 12.49 -13.54
N ASP A 253 69.91 12.98 -14.75
CA ASP A 253 70.91 13.69 -15.54
C ASP A 253 71.37 14.97 -14.84
N TYR A 254 70.44 15.77 -14.30
CA TYR A 254 70.78 17.01 -13.61
C TYR A 254 71.58 16.78 -12.33
N VAL A 255 71.23 15.78 -11.51
CA VAL A 255 71.98 15.44 -10.29
C VAL A 255 73.44 15.09 -10.61
N HIS A 256 73.71 14.43 -11.74
CA HIS A 256 75.06 14.00 -12.10
C HIS A 256 75.86 15.01 -12.93
N GLN A 257 75.19 15.93 -13.63
CA GLN A 257 75.84 16.91 -14.51
C GLN A 257 75.98 18.30 -13.88
N SER A 258 75.16 18.64 -12.88
CA SER A 258 75.22 19.94 -12.22
C SER A 258 76.45 20.08 -11.32
N VAL A 259 76.95 21.32 -11.21
CA VAL A 259 78.06 21.66 -10.30
C VAL A 259 77.54 21.77 -8.87
N ASP A 260 76.33 22.31 -8.72
CA ASP A 260 75.67 22.50 -7.44
C ASP A 260 74.15 22.29 -7.60
N TYR A 261 73.51 21.76 -6.57
CA TYR A 261 72.10 21.42 -6.59
C TYR A 261 71.47 21.52 -5.21
N ARG A 262 70.16 21.78 -5.19
CA ARG A 262 69.32 21.78 -3.99
C ARG A 262 68.19 20.80 -4.18
N LEU A 263 68.19 19.79 -3.32
CA LEU A 263 67.18 18.76 -3.28
C LEU A 263 66.13 19.14 -2.23
N PRO A 264 64.85 18.81 -2.44
CA PRO A 264 63.82 18.99 -1.43
C PRO A 264 64.01 18.00 -0.26
N GLU A 265 63.54 18.40 0.92
CA GLU A 265 63.37 17.48 2.04
C GLU A 265 62.33 16.41 1.68
N LYS A 266 62.57 15.18 2.14
CA LYS A 266 61.61 14.09 1.94
C LYS A 266 60.38 14.34 2.82
N THR A 267 59.21 14.46 2.19
CA THR A 267 57.93 14.68 2.87
C THR A 267 56.91 13.61 2.47
N ASP A 268 55.88 13.39 3.29
CA ASP A 268 54.77 12.46 3.00
C ASP A 268 53.83 12.97 1.90
N TYR A 269 54.19 14.05 1.19
CA TYR A 269 53.30 14.69 0.22
C TYR A 269 53.10 13.85 -1.03
N LEU A 270 54.14 13.17 -1.51
CA LEU A 270 54.04 12.25 -2.66
C LEU A 270 53.12 11.07 -2.32
N THR A 271 53.31 10.47 -1.14
CA THR A 271 52.42 9.45 -0.60
C THR A 271 50.95 9.93 -0.58
N GLN A 272 50.66 11.16 -0.14
CA GLN A 272 49.30 11.71 -0.15
C GLN A 272 48.69 11.83 -1.56
N ILE A 273 49.48 12.25 -2.55
CA ILE A 273 49.04 12.31 -3.95
C ILE A 273 48.76 10.90 -4.48
N ILE A 274 49.64 9.94 -4.20
CA ILE A 274 49.49 8.53 -4.59
C ILE A 274 48.20 7.95 -3.99
N GLU A 275 47.96 8.13 -2.70
CA GLU A 275 46.72 7.67 -2.05
C GLU A 275 45.47 8.26 -2.71
N LYS A 276 45.50 9.54 -3.11
CA LYS A 276 44.35 10.16 -3.78
C LYS A 276 44.13 9.61 -5.17
N ILE A 277 45.21 9.37 -5.92
CA ILE A 277 45.13 8.67 -7.20
C ILE A 277 44.49 7.29 -7.02
N GLU A 278 44.93 6.52 -6.03
CA GLU A 278 44.39 5.19 -5.76
C GLU A 278 42.90 5.24 -5.39
N ARG A 279 42.49 6.21 -4.56
CA ARG A 279 41.07 6.42 -4.23
C ARG A 279 40.24 6.76 -5.47
N ILE A 280 40.75 7.58 -6.38
CA ILE A 280 40.07 7.90 -7.64
C ILE A 280 39.97 6.65 -8.54
N VAL A 281 41.05 5.87 -8.63
CA VAL A 281 41.07 4.62 -9.40
C VAL A 281 40.08 3.59 -8.82
N ALA A 282 39.92 3.53 -7.50
CA ALA A 282 38.96 2.65 -6.84
C ALA A 282 37.50 2.97 -7.20
N MET A 283 37.19 4.21 -7.60
CA MET A 283 35.84 4.60 -8.05
C MET A 283 35.45 4.01 -9.40
N GLN A 284 36.36 3.35 -10.14
CA GLN A 284 36.09 2.84 -11.49
C GLN A 284 34.83 1.97 -11.58
N GLY A 285 34.53 1.16 -10.56
CA GLY A 285 33.36 0.28 -10.55
C GLY A 285 32.02 1.02 -10.45
N ASP A 286 32.02 2.24 -9.89
CA ASP A 286 30.82 3.04 -9.64
C ASP A 286 30.53 4.04 -10.77
N LEU A 287 31.44 4.15 -11.74
CA LEU A 287 31.35 5.11 -12.84
C LEU A 287 30.57 4.55 -14.02
N SER A 288 29.95 5.44 -14.79
CA SER A 288 29.33 5.09 -16.07
C SER A 288 30.37 4.57 -17.07
N PRO A 289 29.99 3.76 -18.07
CA PRO A 289 30.95 3.17 -19.02
C PRO A 289 31.85 4.20 -19.73
N SER A 290 31.31 5.37 -20.08
CA SER A 290 32.08 6.46 -20.70
C SER A 290 33.12 7.06 -19.73
N GLN A 291 32.76 7.23 -18.46
CA GLN A 291 33.68 7.71 -17.43
C GLN A 291 34.74 6.67 -17.06
N GLN A 292 34.40 5.38 -17.07
CA GLN A 292 35.38 4.29 -16.94
C GLN A 292 36.42 4.33 -18.06
N GLU A 293 35.99 4.55 -19.29
CA GLU A 293 36.89 4.70 -20.43
C GLU A 293 37.77 5.95 -20.29
N ARG A 294 37.19 7.09 -19.90
CA ARG A 294 37.92 8.34 -19.61
C ARG A 294 39.00 8.13 -18.55
N LEU A 295 38.66 7.51 -17.43
CA LEU A 295 39.61 7.16 -16.36
C LEU A 295 40.72 6.22 -16.85
N SER A 296 40.36 5.23 -17.67
CA SER A 296 41.34 4.28 -18.25
C SER A 296 42.34 4.97 -19.17
N ARG A 297 41.90 5.98 -19.96
CA ARG A 297 42.77 6.77 -20.85
C ARG A 297 43.77 7.64 -20.09
N MET A 298 43.40 8.13 -18.90
CA MET A 298 44.29 8.91 -18.04
C MET A 298 45.46 8.08 -17.52
N ARG A 299 45.28 6.77 -17.34
CA ARG A 299 46.29 5.83 -16.84
C ARG A 299 46.86 6.25 -15.48
N LEU A 300 45.98 6.63 -14.55
CA LEU A 300 46.40 7.16 -13.24
C LEU A 300 47.28 6.18 -12.44
N ARG A 301 47.13 4.86 -12.62
CA ARG A 301 48.02 3.87 -12.00
C ARG A 301 49.48 4.03 -12.45
N GLU A 302 49.73 4.36 -13.72
CA GLU A 302 51.10 4.61 -14.21
C GLU A 302 51.69 5.87 -13.54
N ILE A 303 50.87 6.88 -13.30
CA ILE A 303 51.25 8.10 -12.57
C ILE A 303 51.63 7.75 -11.12
N ALA A 304 50.79 6.97 -10.43
CA ALA A 304 51.07 6.54 -9.05
C ALA A 304 52.39 5.76 -8.96
N THR A 305 52.62 4.80 -9.87
CA THR A 305 53.89 4.05 -9.92
C THR A 305 55.08 4.97 -10.18
N ALA A 306 54.95 5.93 -11.09
CA ALA A 306 56.04 6.87 -11.38
C ALA A 306 56.35 7.81 -10.20
N LEU A 307 55.33 8.28 -9.47
CA LEU A 307 55.52 9.04 -8.24
C LEU A 307 56.17 8.21 -7.13
N LEU A 308 55.74 6.95 -6.97
CA LEU A 308 56.31 6.04 -5.98
C LEU A 308 57.79 5.75 -6.28
N ASN A 309 58.14 5.53 -7.55
CA ASN A 309 59.53 5.35 -7.95
C ASN A 309 60.36 6.60 -7.60
N LEU A 310 59.83 7.80 -7.87
CA LEU A 310 60.50 9.06 -7.56
C LEU A 310 60.70 9.25 -6.03
N GLU A 311 59.73 8.84 -5.21
CA GLU A 311 59.81 8.85 -3.74
C GLU A 311 60.82 7.85 -3.17
N GLN A 312 61.01 6.72 -3.86
CA GLN A 312 61.92 5.65 -3.45
C GLN A 312 63.38 5.89 -3.89
N THR A 313 63.62 6.67 -4.94
CA THR A 313 64.99 7.01 -5.40
C THR A 313 65.64 7.99 -4.42
N ALA A 314 66.53 7.47 -3.59
CA ALA A 314 67.11 8.17 -2.44
C ALA A 314 67.97 9.38 -2.85
N GLU A 315 68.59 9.33 -4.03
CA GLU A 315 69.46 10.35 -4.61
C GLU A 315 68.74 11.67 -4.94
N PHE A 316 67.41 11.68 -4.97
CA PHE A 316 66.61 12.87 -5.28
C PHE A 316 66.20 13.68 -4.04
N TRP A 317 66.69 13.31 -2.86
CA TRP A 317 66.29 13.89 -1.57
C TRP A 317 67.49 14.33 -0.73
N GLU A 318 67.32 15.39 0.06
CA GLU A 318 68.39 16.01 0.86
C GLU A 318 68.98 15.09 1.95
N GLU A 319 68.24 14.09 2.43
CA GLU A 319 68.69 13.23 3.54
C GLU A 319 69.98 12.42 3.26
N ASN A 320 70.44 12.36 2.00
CA ASN A 320 71.62 11.57 1.61
C ASN A 320 72.89 12.37 1.28
N THR A 321 72.88 13.70 1.39
CA THR A 321 74.03 14.54 1.02
C THR A 321 74.93 14.96 2.19
N LYS A 322 74.86 14.28 3.34
CA LYS A 322 75.76 14.53 4.49
C LYS A 322 76.93 13.56 4.58
#